data_AF-A0A552UHA8-F1
#
_entry.id   AF-A0A552UHA8-F1
#
_cell.length_a   1.000
_cell.length_b   1.000
_cell.length_c   1.000
_cell.angle_alpha   90.00
_cell.angle_beta   90.00
_cell.angle_gamma   90.00
#
_symmetry.space_group_name_H-M   'P 1'
#
loop_
_entity.id
_entity.type
_entity.pdbx_description
1 polymer ?
#
loop_
_entity_poly.entity_id
_entity_poly.type
_entity_poly.pdbx_seq_one_letter_code
_entity_poly.pdbx_strand_id
1 'polypeptide(L)'
;MRVNVALVVALMAVSAPTVAKEKAPVLTALEIQQIQSREFEADFNTVFGALITTLQDNGYTITTSDKSAGIISAAAASKSKMTYNILWGFGSKKRSQSVSAFVEPAREGWTRLRLTIVDGEVKKNLYGGSRSDNDVANLDAAVYSAVFEKIEQVVFVRKALASPPAAPATPYVTSVVAPGSPPVGVPASVPVAVQPVSAPPVTSNLAKPM
;
A
#
# COMPACT_ATOMS: atom_id res chain seq x y z
N MET A 1 -45.96 44.80 -48.04
CA MET A 1 -44.89 45.71 -48.48
C MET A 1 -44.36 46.45 -47.26
N ARG A 2 -43.10 46.13 -46.89
CA ARG A 2 -42.18 46.91 -46.04
C ARG A 2 -42.50 47.08 -44.55
N VAL A 3 -41.88 46.17 -43.81
CA VAL A 3 -41.51 46.23 -42.39
C VAL A 3 -40.54 47.38 -42.15
N ASN A 4 -40.85 48.31 -41.25
CA ASN A 4 -39.90 49.26 -40.66
C ASN A 4 -39.91 49.08 -39.13
N VAL A 5 -39.27 47.99 -38.66
CA VAL A 5 -38.83 47.85 -37.27
C VAL A 5 -37.44 48.46 -37.22
N ALA A 6 -37.39 49.76 -36.93
CA ALA A 6 -36.16 50.46 -36.66
C ALA A 6 -36.20 50.96 -35.22
N LEU A 7 -35.10 50.69 -34.51
CA LEU A 7 -34.65 51.40 -33.32
C LEU A 7 -35.23 50.98 -31.96
N VAL A 8 -34.96 49.74 -31.56
CA VAL A 8 -34.70 49.40 -30.15
C VAL A 8 -33.42 48.56 -30.10
N VAL A 9 -32.29 49.21 -30.40
CA VAL A 9 -30.94 48.68 -30.14
C VAL A 9 -30.22 49.74 -29.33
N ALA A 10 -30.55 49.82 -28.05
CA ALA A 10 -29.74 50.52 -27.06
C ALA A 10 -30.14 50.03 -25.67
N LEU A 11 -29.14 49.58 -24.92
CA LEU A 11 -29.17 49.48 -23.46
C LEU A 11 -29.89 48.28 -22.81
N MET A 12 -29.42 47.08 -23.10
CA MET A 12 -29.47 45.96 -22.14
C MET A 12 -28.13 45.22 -22.19
N ALA A 13 -27.09 45.87 -21.65
CA ALA A 13 -25.86 45.18 -21.27
C ALA A 13 -26.18 44.29 -20.07
N VAL A 14 -26.70 43.09 -20.33
CA VAL A 14 -26.74 42.01 -19.35
C VAL A 14 -25.29 41.63 -19.10
N SER A 15 -24.75 42.18 -18.03
CA SER A 15 -23.53 41.72 -17.38
C SER A 15 -23.77 40.30 -16.88
N ALA A 16 -23.52 39.32 -17.74
CA ALA A 16 -23.31 37.95 -17.30
C ALA A 16 -22.09 37.98 -16.38
N PRO A 17 -22.18 37.54 -15.11
CA PRO A 17 -20.99 37.24 -14.34
C PRO A 17 -20.33 36.09 -15.09
N THR A 18 -19.22 36.40 -15.75
CA THR A 18 -18.25 35.41 -16.15
C THR A 18 -17.85 34.70 -14.87
N VAL A 19 -18.44 33.54 -14.61
CA VAL A 19 -17.96 32.60 -13.60
C VAL A 19 -16.55 32.26 -14.04
N ALA A 20 -15.59 32.96 -13.43
CA ALA A 20 -14.19 32.62 -13.51
C ALA A 20 -14.11 31.14 -13.15
N LYS A 21 -13.63 30.35 -14.10
CA LYS A 21 -13.34 28.93 -13.94
C LYS A 21 -12.43 28.83 -12.73
N GLU A 22 -13.01 28.46 -11.59
CA GLU A 22 -12.35 28.37 -10.29
C GLU A 22 -11.14 27.46 -10.48
N LYS A 23 -9.96 28.08 -10.51
CA LYS A 23 -8.70 27.37 -10.65
C LYS A 23 -8.59 26.58 -9.36
N ALA A 24 -8.83 25.27 -9.44
CA ALA A 24 -8.77 24.37 -8.30
C ALA A 24 -7.55 24.76 -7.44
N PRO A 25 -7.71 24.91 -6.11
CA PRO A 25 -6.64 25.36 -5.23
C PRO A 25 -5.38 24.55 -5.52
N VAL A 26 -4.33 25.24 -5.97
CA VAL A 26 -3.03 24.59 -6.14
C VAL A 26 -2.52 24.36 -4.73
N LEU A 27 -2.72 23.16 -4.22
CA LEU A 27 -2.23 22.76 -2.90
C LEU A 27 -0.74 23.10 -2.80
N THR A 28 -0.36 23.75 -1.72
CA THR A 28 1.03 24.04 -1.44
C THR A 28 1.80 22.73 -1.22
N ALA A 29 3.11 22.73 -1.51
CA ALA A 29 3.93 21.54 -1.29
C ALA A 29 3.88 21.05 0.16
N LEU A 30 3.65 21.95 1.12
CA LEU A 30 3.48 21.62 2.54
C LEU A 30 2.16 20.90 2.81
N GLU A 31 1.04 21.38 2.26
CA GLU A 31 -0.26 20.72 2.41
C GLU A 31 -0.26 19.31 1.79
N ILE A 32 0.39 19.14 0.63
CA ILE A 32 0.55 17.82 0.01
C ILE A 32 1.31 16.88 0.94
N GLN A 33 2.38 17.35 1.59
CA GLN A 33 3.12 16.53 2.54
C GLN A 33 2.28 16.15 3.75
N GLN A 34 1.45 17.06 4.27
CA GLN A 34 0.55 16.78 5.39
C GLN A 34 -0.53 15.75 5.02
N ILE A 35 -1.06 15.79 3.80
CA ILE A 35 -2.02 14.79 3.31
C ILE A 35 -1.35 13.43 3.14
N GLN A 36 -0.09 13.42 2.68
CA GLN A 36 0.64 12.20 2.38
C GLN A 36 1.30 11.57 3.60
N SER A 37 1.45 12.27 4.72
CA SER A 37 2.19 11.77 5.89
C SER A 37 1.31 11.67 7.13
N ARG A 38 1.50 10.58 7.87
CA ARG A 38 0.82 10.35 9.15
C ARG A 38 1.76 9.65 10.12
N GLU A 39 1.61 9.96 11.40
CA GLU A 39 2.36 9.30 12.48
C GLU A 39 1.47 8.28 13.18
N PHE A 40 2.06 7.15 13.53
CA PHE A 40 1.40 6.04 14.20
C PHE A 40 2.14 5.70 15.48
N GLU A 41 1.38 5.45 16.55
CA GLU A 41 1.90 4.99 17.84
C GLU A 41 2.14 3.47 17.82
N ALA A 42 3.14 3.04 17.08
CA ALA A 42 3.59 1.65 17.05
C ALA A 42 5.05 1.54 16.55
N ASP A 43 5.68 0.40 16.86
CA ASP A 43 7.01 0.06 16.36
C ASP A 43 7.04 -0.08 14.84
N PHE A 44 8.22 0.18 14.25
CA PHE A 44 8.46 0.08 12.82
C PHE A 44 7.99 -1.27 12.23
N ASN A 45 8.29 -2.38 12.90
CA ASN A 45 7.89 -3.72 12.44
C ASN A 45 6.37 -3.89 12.38
N THR A 46 5.67 -3.30 13.34
CA THR A 46 4.22 -3.39 13.46
C THR A 46 3.54 -2.60 12.35
N VAL A 47 3.98 -1.34 12.14
CA VAL A 47 3.45 -0.47 11.08
C VAL A 47 3.78 -1.00 9.69
N PHE A 48 5.03 -1.43 9.45
CA PHE A 48 5.46 -1.97 8.16
C PHE A 48 4.64 -3.19 7.74
N GLY A 49 4.42 -4.13 8.67
CA GLY A 49 3.60 -5.30 8.37
C GLY A 49 2.11 -4.96 8.25
N ALA A 50 1.59 -4.00 9.03
CA ALA A 50 0.21 -3.55 8.90
C ALA A 50 -0.08 -2.89 7.54
N LEU A 51 0.89 -2.11 7.04
CA LEU A 51 0.82 -1.50 5.71
C LEU A 51 0.77 -2.56 4.60
N ILE A 52 1.65 -3.57 4.65
CA ILE A 52 1.63 -4.66 3.66
C ILE A 52 0.28 -5.38 3.65
N THR A 53 -0.23 -5.74 4.83
CA THR A 53 -1.55 -6.38 4.96
C THR A 53 -2.65 -5.49 4.38
N THR A 54 -2.66 -4.20 4.73
CA THR A 54 -3.67 -3.26 4.21
C THR A 54 -3.61 -3.16 2.69
N LEU A 55 -2.40 -3.09 2.10
CA LEU A 55 -2.25 -3.03 0.64
C LEU A 55 -2.76 -4.31 -0.03
N GLN A 56 -2.44 -5.48 0.52
CA GLN A 56 -2.90 -6.77 0.00
C GLN A 56 -4.42 -6.92 0.12
N ASP A 57 -5.01 -6.53 1.25
CA ASP A 57 -6.46 -6.58 1.50
C ASP A 57 -7.24 -5.67 0.53
N ASN A 58 -6.64 -4.56 0.09
CA ASN A 58 -7.21 -3.65 -0.92
C ASN A 58 -6.92 -4.10 -2.37
N GLY A 59 -6.29 -5.26 -2.57
CA GLY A 59 -6.03 -5.83 -3.90
C GLY A 59 -4.81 -5.23 -4.62
N TYR A 60 -3.89 -4.61 -3.90
CA TYR A 60 -2.60 -4.21 -4.44
C TYR A 60 -1.61 -5.37 -4.40
N THR A 61 -0.80 -5.48 -5.45
CA THR A 61 0.32 -6.43 -5.50
C THR A 61 1.61 -5.70 -5.15
N ILE A 62 2.33 -6.20 -4.15
CA ILE A 62 3.63 -5.66 -3.74
C ILE A 62 4.63 -5.90 -4.87
N THR A 63 5.21 -4.82 -5.39
CA THR A 63 6.20 -4.85 -6.48
C THR A 63 7.62 -4.85 -5.91
N THR A 64 7.88 -3.98 -4.93
CA THR A 64 9.18 -3.85 -4.28
C THR A 64 8.96 -3.60 -2.80
N SER A 65 9.74 -4.27 -1.95
CA SER A 65 9.74 -4.01 -0.51
C SER A 65 11.15 -4.13 0.04
N ASP A 66 11.61 -3.09 0.72
CA ASP A 66 12.85 -3.11 1.49
C ASP A 66 12.53 -2.72 2.93
N LYS A 67 12.66 -3.71 3.82
CA LYS A 67 12.40 -3.53 5.25
C LYS A 67 13.49 -2.70 5.94
N SER A 68 14.72 -2.74 5.45
CA SER A 68 15.83 -1.97 6.04
C SER A 68 15.73 -0.49 5.69
N ALA A 69 15.33 -0.19 4.45
CA ALA A 69 15.12 1.18 3.98
C ALA A 69 13.70 1.72 4.29
N GLY A 70 12.76 0.87 4.71
CA GLY A 70 11.37 1.27 4.97
C GLY A 70 10.57 1.59 3.71
N ILE A 71 10.99 1.09 2.55
CA ILE A 71 10.37 1.40 1.25
C ILE A 71 9.42 0.27 0.87
N ILE A 72 8.19 0.61 0.49
CA ILE A 72 7.21 -0.30 -0.10
C ILE A 72 6.65 0.33 -1.38
N SER A 73 6.61 -0.45 -2.46
CA SER A 73 5.96 -0.08 -3.71
C SER A 73 4.98 -1.17 -4.10
N ALA A 74 3.75 -0.78 -4.42
CA ALA A 74 2.68 -1.69 -4.77
C ALA A 74 1.87 -1.16 -5.96
N ALA A 75 1.35 -2.06 -6.79
CA ALA A 75 0.53 -1.71 -7.94
C ALA A 75 -0.82 -2.42 -7.86
N ALA A 76 -1.90 -1.70 -8.12
CA ALA A 76 -3.23 -2.26 -8.26
C ALA A 76 -3.36 -3.00 -9.59
N ALA A 77 -4.14 -4.08 -9.57
CA ALA A 77 -4.50 -4.79 -10.80
C ALA A 77 -5.17 -3.83 -11.80
N SER A 78 -4.56 -3.67 -12.97
CA SER A 78 -5.06 -2.75 -14.00
C SER A 78 -6.43 -3.22 -14.51
N LYS A 79 -7.51 -2.51 -14.14
CA LYS A 79 -8.84 -2.79 -14.67
C LYS A 79 -8.95 -2.20 -16.08
N SER A 80 -9.14 -3.08 -17.07
CA SER A 80 -9.36 -2.71 -18.47
C SER A 80 -10.86 -2.64 -18.73
N LYS A 81 -11.40 -1.46 -19.02
CA LYS A 81 -12.79 -1.33 -19.50
C LYS A 81 -12.78 -1.18 -21.02
N MET A 82 -13.28 -2.22 -21.70
CA MET A 82 -13.51 -2.18 -23.13
C MET A 82 -14.68 -1.23 -23.39
N THR A 83 -14.39 -0.08 -23.98
CA THR A 83 -15.40 0.91 -24.33
C THR A 83 -15.60 0.83 -25.83
N TYR A 84 -16.79 0.37 -26.25
CA TYR A 84 -17.18 0.42 -27.65
C TYR A 84 -17.71 1.81 -27.95
N ASN A 85 -17.17 2.47 -28.96
CA ASN A 85 -17.75 3.68 -29.50
C ASN A 85 -17.97 3.54 -31.00
N ILE A 86 -19.18 3.88 -31.44
CA ILE A 86 -19.64 3.74 -32.82
C ILE A 86 -18.81 4.57 -33.82
N LEU A 87 -18.20 5.68 -33.39
CA LEU A 87 -17.46 6.59 -34.27
C LEU A 87 -15.95 6.27 -34.39
N TRP A 88 -15.36 5.48 -33.49
CA TRP A 88 -13.90 5.21 -33.47
C TRP A 88 -13.51 3.76 -33.12
N GLY A 89 -14.48 2.84 -33.09
CA GLY A 89 -14.26 1.42 -32.86
C GLY A 89 -14.00 1.04 -31.39
N PHE A 90 -13.33 -0.09 -31.18
CA PHE A 90 -13.00 -0.61 -29.85
C PHE A 90 -11.84 0.16 -29.21
N GLY A 91 -12.14 0.95 -28.18
CA GLY A 91 -11.14 1.61 -27.34
C GLY A 91 -11.00 0.88 -26.00
N SER A 92 -9.78 0.52 -25.61
CA SER A 92 -9.52 -0.04 -24.27
C SER A 92 -8.88 1.03 -23.38
N LYS A 93 -9.55 1.38 -22.28
CA LYS A 93 -8.97 2.21 -21.21
C LYS A 93 -8.46 1.29 -20.13
N LYS A 94 -7.16 1.35 -19.84
CA LYS A 94 -6.57 0.68 -18.67
C LYS A 94 -6.23 1.75 -17.65
N ARG A 95 -6.80 1.64 -16.45
CA ARG A 95 -6.40 2.43 -15.29
C ARG A 95 -5.47 1.58 -14.44
N SER A 96 -4.22 1.99 -14.33
CA SER A 96 -3.26 1.45 -13.38
C SER A 96 -3.20 2.41 -12.19
N GLN A 97 -3.09 1.89 -10.98
CA GLN A 97 -2.85 2.73 -9.81
C GLN A 97 -1.65 2.16 -9.08
N SER A 98 -0.69 3.00 -8.77
CA SER A 98 0.55 2.64 -8.09
C SER A 98 0.61 3.37 -6.76
N VAL A 99 1.12 2.70 -5.73
CA VAL A 99 1.25 3.22 -4.39
C VAL A 99 2.69 3.05 -3.95
N SER A 100 3.32 4.14 -3.52
CA SER A 100 4.64 4.14 -2.92
C SER A 100 4.54 4.62 -1.49
N ALA A 101 5.09 3.85 -0.57
CA ALA A 101 5.09 4.16 0.85
C ALA A 101 6.53 4.16 1.38
N PHE A 102 6.78 5.07 2.30
CA PHE A 102 8.02 5.21 3.04
C PHE A 102 7.72 5.22 4.53
N VAL A 103 8.36 4.32 5.27
CA VAL A 103 8.16 4.11 6.70
C VAL A 103 9.46 4.45 7.41
N GLU A 104 9.42 5.34 8.38
CA GLU A 104 10.59 5.72 9.17
C GLU A 104 10.27 5.77 10.68
N PRO A 105 11.18 5.32 11.56
CA PRO A 105 11.02 5.53 12.99
C PRO A 105 11.15 7.02 13.31
N ALA A 106 10.15 7.61 13.97
CA ALA A 106 10.15 9.03 14.30
C ALA A 106 10.73 9.29 15.70
N ARG A 107 10.19 8.57 16.70
CA ARG A 107 10.63 8.58 18.10
C ARG A 107 10.30 7.24 18.74
N GLU A 108 10.73 7.01 19.98
CA GLU A 108 10.48 5.75 20.68
C GLU A 108 8.98 5.40 20.70
N GLY A 109 8.61 4.24 20.14
CA GLY A 109 7.22 3.79 20.01
C GLY A 109 6.38 4.51 18.93
N TRP A 110 6.97 5.41 18.14
CA TRP A 110 6.27 6.12 17.06
C TRP A 110 6.97 5.93 15.72
N THR A 111 6.16 5.66 14.70
CA THR A 111 6.62 5.49 13.32
C THR A 111 5.88 6.46 12.42
N ARG A 112 6.61 7.17 11.58
CA ARG A 112 6.05 8.04 10.54
C ARG A 112 5.92 7.25 9.25
N LEU A 113 4.76 7.38 8.62
CA LEU A 113 4.43 6.77 7.33
C LEU A 113 4.12 7.89 6.33
N ARG A 114 4.80 7.86 5.19
CA ARG A 114 4.49 8.69 4.03
C ARG A 114 3.97 7.82 2.90
N LEU A 115 2.84 8.18 2.32
CA LEU A 115 2.15 7.47 1.25
C LEU A 115 2.02 8.38 0.02
N THR A 116 2.30 7.85 -1.16
CA THR A 116 2.08 8.51 -2.44
C THR A 116 1.28 7.59 -3.33
N ILE A 117 0.15 8.08 -3.84
CA ILE A 117 -0.73 7.34 -4.75
C ILE A 117 -0.62 8.00 -6.12
N VAL A 118 -0.36 7.21 -7.16
CA VAL A 118 -0.22 7.66 -8.54
C VAL A 118 -1.21 6.90 -9.39
N ASP A 119 -2.08 7.64 -10.09
CA ASP A 119 -3.02 7.09 -11.06
C ASP A 119 -2.43 7.21 -12.46
N GLY A 120 -2.25 6.08 -13.13
CA GLY A 120 -1.85 6.00 -14.53
C GLY A 120 -3.02 5.65 -15.45
N GLU A 121 -3.19 6.41 -16.53
CA GLU A 121 -4.13 6.09 -17.61
C GLU A 121 -3.38 5.73 -18.90
N VAL A 122 -3.56 4.49 -19.36
CA VAL A 122 -3.07 4.06 -20.69
C VAL A 122 -4.25 4.05 -21.66
N LYS A 123 -4.23 4.98 -22.62
CA LYS A 123 -5.18 5.03 -23.73
C LYS A 123 -4.59 4.27 -24.93
N LYS A 124 -5.28 3.22 -25.37
CA LYS A 124 -4.96 2.53 -26.62
C LYS A 124 -5.78 3.12 -27.76
N ASN A 125 -5.11 3.65 -28.78
CA ASN A 125 -5.77 4.10 -30.00
C ASN A 125 -5.82 2.97 -31.04
N LEU A 126 -6.77 3.05 -31.98
CA LEU A 126 -7.07 2.05 -33.00
C LEU A 126 -5.85 1.65 -33.89
N TYR A 127 -4.82 2.51 -33.95
CA TYR A 127 -3.59 2.30 -34.72
C TYR A 127 -2.41 1.69 -33.93
N GLY A 128 -2.66 1.07 -32.77
CA GLY A 128 -1.61 0.36 -32.02
C GLY A 128 -0.65 1.24 -31.22
N GLY A 129 -0.79 2.57 -31.28
CA GLY A 129 -0.05 3.49 -30.43
C GLY A 129 -0.53 3.42 -28.97
N SER A 130 0.37 3.04 -28.06
CA SER A 130 0.17 3.19 -26.62
C SER A 130 0.75 4.54 -26.20
N ARG A 131 -0.09 5.55 -25.94
CA ARG A 131 0.36 6.76 -25.21
C ARG A 131 -0.03 6.57 -23.75
N SER A 132 0.96 6.28 -22.93
CA SER A 132 0.89 6.49 -21.47
C SER A 132 1.36 7.93 -21.27
N ASP A 133 0.46 8.83 -20.87
CA ASP A 133 0.82 10.26 -20.80
C ASP A 133 0.26 10.97 -19.56
N ASN A 134 -0.39 10.25 -18.65
CA ASN A 134 -0.98 10.89 -17.47
C ASN A 134 -0.86 9.95 -16.27
N ASP A 135 0.37 9.80 -15.76
CA ASP A 135 0.59 9.39 -14.38
C ASP A 135 0.45 10.65 -13.53
N VAL A 136 -0.67 10.76 -12.81
CA VAL A 136 -0.98 11.91 -11.97
C VAL A 136 -1.04 11.46 -10.52
N ALA A 137 -0.30 12.15 -9.64
CA ALA A 137 -0.41 11.94 -8.20
C ALA A 137 -1.84 12.23 -7.76
N ASN A 138 -2.49 11.25 -7.14
CA ASN A 138 -3.78 11.46 -6.52
C ASN A 138 -3.54 12.25 -5.23
N LEU A 139 -4.17 13.42 -5.10
CA LEU A 139 -4.07 14.31 -3.94
C LEU A 139 -5.41 14.42 -3.18
N ASP A 140 -6.34 13.50 -3.43
CA ASP A 140 -7.63 13.47 -2.75
C ASP A 140 -7.46 13.05 -1.28
N ALA A 141 -7.63 14.00 -0.37
CA ALA A 141 -7.52 13.79 1.07
C ALA A 141 -8.44 12.66 1.57
N ALA A 142 -9.63 12.48 0.99
CA ALA A 142 -10.55 11.43 1.41
C ALA A 142 -9.98 10.02 1.16
N VAL A 143 -9.27 9.84 0.04
CA VAL A 143 -8.61 8.55 -0.28
C VAL A 143 -7.49 8.27 0.71
N TYR A 144 -6.69 9.27 1.04
CA TYR A 144 -5.62 9.15 2.03
C TYR A 144 -6.16 8.81 3.42
N SER A 145 -7.16 9.56 3.89
CA SER A 145 -7.79 9.31 5.19
C SER A 145 -8.34 7.89 5.29
N ALA A 146 -9.07 7.42 4.26
CA ALA A 146 -9.62 6.06 4.26
C ALA A 146 -8.54 4.98 4.30
N VAL A 147 -7.40 5.17 3.62
CA VAL A 147 -6.27 4.22 3.68
C VAL A 147 -5.62 4.25 5.06
N PHE A 148 -5.37 5.44 5.62
CA PHE A 148 -4.74 5.57 6.93
C PHE A 148 -5.61 5.02 8.07
N GLU A 149 -6.92 5.18 8.00
CA GLU A 149 -7.87 4.57 8.95
C GLU A 149 -7.77 3.04 8.94
N LYS A 150 -7.71 2.43 7.75
CA LYS A 150 -7.51 0.97 7.64
C LYS A 150 -6.17 0.52 8.21
N ILE A 151 -5.09 1.26 7.92
CA ILE A 151 -3.77 0.96 8.48
C ILE A 151 -3.82 1.03 10.00
N GLU A 152 -4.48 2.05 10.56
CA GLU A 152 -4.62 2.21 12.01
C GLU A 152 -5.37 1.04 12.66
N GLN A 153 -6.46 0.57 12.03
CA GLN A 153 -7.19 -0.61 12.50
C GLN A 153 -6.29 -1.87 12.51
N VAL A 154 -5.53 -2.10 11.44
CA VAL A 154 -4.64 -3.25 11.35
C VAL A 154 -3.47 -3.13 12.35
N VAL A 155 -2.93 -1.92 12.54
CA VAL A 155 -1.91 -1.64 13.57
C VAL A 155 -2.47 -1.93 14.95
N PHE A 156 -3.68 -1.49 15.25
CA PHE A 156 -4.33 -1.73 16.54
C PHE A 156 -4.50 -3.22 16.83
N VAL A 157 -5.03 -3.98 15.87
CA VAL A 157 -5.17 -5.44 15.99
C VAL A 157 -3.81 -6.11 16.19
N ARG A 158 -2.78 -5.69 15.45
CA ARG A 158 -1.42 -6.24 15.59
C ARG A 158 -0.79 -5.89 16.93
N LYS A 159 -1.00 -4.69 17.46
CA LYS A 159 -0.54 -4.33 18.82
C LYS A 159 -1.21 -5.20 19.88
N ALA A 160 -2.50 -5.51 19.72
CA ALA A 160 -3.21 -6.40 20.62
C ALA A 160 -2.66 -7.84 20.57
N LEU A 161 -2.29 -8.33 19.39
CA LEU A 161 -1.70 -9.66 19.22
C LEU A 161 -0.22 -9.74 19.63
N ALA A 162 0.52 -8.63 19.54
CA ALA A 162 1.92 -8.54 19.95
C ALA A 162 2.09 -8.31 21.45
N SER A 163 1.05 -7.88 22.16
CA SER A 163 1.02 -7.87 23.61
C SER A 163 0.95 -9.31 24.10
N PRO A 164 1.91 -9.80 24.91
CA PRO A 164 1.82 -11.15 25.47
C PRO A 164 0.47 -11.28 26.18
N PRO A 165 -0.30 -12.36 25.97
CA PRO A 165 -1.41 -12.65 26.87
C PRO A 165 -0.80 -12.66 28.27
N ALA A 166 -1.33 -11.81 29.17
CA ALA A 166 -0.95 -11.81 30.56
C ALA A 166 -0.91 -13.26 31.00
N ALA A 167 0.29 -13.78 31.30
CA ALA A 167 0.47 -15.18 31.62
C ALA A 167 -0.58 -15.51 32.68
N PRO A 168 -1.48 -16.49 32.48
CA PRO A 168 -2.33 -16.92 33.57
C PRO A 168 -1.37 -17.31 34.68
N ALA A 169 -1.45 -16.60 35.81
CA ALA A 169 -0.63 -16.88 36.98
C ALA A 169 -0.72 -18.39 37.22
N THR A 170 0.35 -19.11 36.91
CA THR A 170 0.42 -20.53 37.17
C THR A 170 0.27 -20.64 38.69
N PRO A 171 -0.79 -21.28 39.23
CA PRO A 171 -0.76 -21.63 40.63
C PRO A 171 0.47 -22.52 40.77
N TYR A 172 1.44 -22.06 41.57
CA TYR A 172 2.61 -22.83 41.93
C TYR A 172 2.13 -24.20 42.43
N VAL A 173 2.33 -25.24 41.61
CA VAL A 173 2.18 -26.61 42.07
C VAL A 173 3.39 -26.85 42.96
N THR A 174 3.22 -26.68 44.27
CA THR A 174 4.18 -27.18 45.25
C THR A 174 4.23 -28.69 45.10
N SER A 175 5.26 -29.20 44.43
CA SER A 175 5.66 -30.60 44.54
C SER A 175 6.12 -30.83 45.98
N VAL A 176 5.22 -31.34 46.81
CA VAL A 176 5.57 -31.91 48.11
C VAL A 176 6.44 -33.13 47.84
N VAL A 177 7.73 -32.96 48.07
CA VAL A 177 8.70 -34.06 48.22
C VAL A 177 8.20 -34.95 49.35
N ALA A 178 7.78 -36.17 49.00
CA ALA A 178 7.60 -37.25 49.95
C ALA A 178 8.98 -37.88 50.23
N PRO A 179 9.42 -37.98 51.50
CA PRO A 179 10.69 -38.58 51.83
C PRO A 179 10.53 -40.11 51.85
N GLY A 180 11.33 -40.81 51.06
CA GLY A 180 11.59 -42.24 51.26
C GLY A 180 11.46 -43.09 50.01
N SER A 181 12.56 -43.20 49.26
CA SER A 181 13.02 -44.44 48.60
C SER A 181 14.47 -44.27 48.13
N PRO A 182 15.39 -45.21 48.42
CA PRO A 182 16.83 -45.10 48.12
C PRO A 182 17.18 -45.31 46.62
N PRO A 183 18.41 -44.93 46.21
CA PRO A 183 18.77 -44.74 44.80
C PRO A 183 19.11 -46.07 44.11
N VAL A 184 18.62 -46.26 42.89
CA VAL A 184 19.05 -47.35 42.02
C VAL A 184 19.47 -46.78 40.67
N GLY A 185 20.77 -46.93 40.39
CA GLY A 185 21.28 -47.30 39.08
C GLY A 185 21.38 -46.21 38.01
N VAL A 186 22.54 -45.57 37.94
CA VAL A 186 23.07 -44.96 36.71
C VAL A 186 23.36 -46.08 35.69
N PRO A 187 23.10 -45.89 34.39
CA PRO A 187 24.26 -45.80 33.50
C PRO A 187 24.16 -44.68 32.44
N ALA A 188 25.19 -43.83 32.47
CA ALA A 188 26.04 -43.40 31.37
C ALA A 188 25.46 -43.32 29.93
N SER A 189 25.33 -42.08 29.47
CA SER A 189 25.85 -41.55 28.18
C SER A 189 25.54 -42.27 26.86
N VAL A 190 24.76 -41.59 26.00
CA VAL A 190 25.03 -41.54 24.55
C VAL A 190 24.73 -40.13 24.03
N PRO A 191 25.71 -39.42 23.44
CA PRO A 191 25.46 -38.15 22.73
C PRO A 191 24.86 -38.43 21.35
N VAL A 192 23.66 -37.91 21.08
CA VAL A 192 23.11 -37.89 19.71
C VAL A 192 23.78 -36.75 18.96
N ALA A 193 24.73 -37.12 18.10
CA ALA A 193 25.40 -36.24 17.16
C ALA A 193 24.41 -35.68 16.13
N VAL A 194 24.49 -34.36 15.95
CA VAL A 194 23.88 -33.58 14.87
C VAL A 194 24.43 -34.08 13.54
N GLN A 195 23.59 -34.62 12.65
CA GLN A 195 23.96 -34.81 11.25
C GLN A 195 23.56 -33.55 10.44
N PRO A 196 24.49 -32.92 9.71
CA PRO A 196 24.15 -31.86 8.76
C PRO A 196 23.51 -32.47 7.51
N VAL A 197 22.35 -31.94 7.12
CA VAL A 197 21.68 -32.26 5.85
C VAL A 197 22.47 -31.64 4.69
N SER A 198 23.09 -32.50 3.89
CA SER A 198 23.84 -32.16 2.69
C SER A 198 22.93 -31.65 1.56
N ALA A 199 23.38 -30.59 0.88
CA ALA A 199 22.78 -30.00 -0.30
C ALA A 199 22.77 -30.94 -1.53
N PRO A 200 21.82 -30.79 -2.47
CA PRO A 200 21.80 -31.56 -3.71
C PRO A 200 22.86 -31.08 -4.73
N PRO A 201 23.38 -31.98 -5.59
CA PRO A 201 24.47 -31.68 -6.51
C PRO A 201 24.03 -30.81 -7.70
N VAL A 202 24.86 -29.81 -8.00
CA VAL A 202 24.83 -29.02 -9.24
C VAL A 202 25.31 -29.89 -10.39
N THR A 203 24.42 -30.23 -11.33
CA THR A 203 24.81 -30.87 -12.60
C THR A 203 25.33 -29.80 -13.56
N SER A 204 26.66 -29.79 -13.70
CA SER A 204 27.38 -29.06 -14.74
C SER A 204 27.15 -29.74 -16.08
N ASN A 205 26.37 -29.12 -16.98
CA ASN A 205 26.23 -29.58 -18.36
C ASN A 205 27.21 -28.81 -19.25
N LEU A 206 28.39 -29.40 -19.40
CA LEU A 206 29.42 -29.04 -20.37
C LEU A 206 29.12 -29.78 -21.68
N ALA A 207 28.40 -29.14 -22.60
CA ALA A 207 28.26 -29.62 -23.97
C ALA A 207 29.21 -28.86 -24.91
N LYS A 208 29.89 -29.67 -25.72
CA LYS A 208 31.11 -29.44 -26.50
C LYS A 208 30.83 -28.72 -27.84
N PRO A 209 31.81 -28.01 -28.42
CA PRO A 209 31.66 -27.34 -29.72
C PRO A 209 31.77 -28.32 -30.90
N MET A 210 30.90 -28.14 -31.89
CA MET A 210 31.10 -28.48 -33.32
C MET A 210 30.42 -27.40 -34.16
#